data_AF-A0A0D0RIB3-F1
#
_entry.id   AF-A0A0D0RIB3-F1
#
_cell.length_a   1.000
_cell.length_b   1.000
_cell.length_c   1.000
_cell.angle_alpha   90.00
_cell.angle_beta   90.00
_cell.angle_gamma   90.00
#
_symmetry.space_group_name_H-M   'P 1'
#
loop_
_entity.id
_entity.type
_entity.pdbx_description
1 polymer ?
#
loop_
_entity_poly.entity_id
_entity_poly.type
_entity_poly.pdbx_seq_one_letter_code
_entity_poly.pdbx_strand_id
1 'polypeptide(L)'
;MDEETKRIVCAHEIGHDRLHRDIVKFGAMKEFTLYDMKSKPEYEANIVCSEILLDTDELLEHIYENHYTAEEIAKIMHTDINLVALKVAHLSSIGYKLRKQEFRSDFLK
;
A
#
# COMPACT_ATOMS: atom_id res chain seq x y z
N MET A 1 -3.65 -10.77 -15.14
CA MET A 1 -3.16 -10.38 -13.81
C MET A 1 -2.36 -11.52 -13.27
N ASP A 2 -1.08 -11.30 -12.97
CA ASP A 2 -0.26 -12.21 -12.16
C ASP A 2 -0.83 -12.34 -10.74
N GLU A 3 -0.35 -13.35 -10.00
CA GLU A 3 -0.86 -13.67 -8.66
C GLU A 3 -0.60 -12.54 -7.65
N GLU A 4 0.48 -11.78 -7.82
CA GLU A 4 0.81 -10.64 -6.96
C GLU A 4 -0.23 -9.51 -7.10
N THR A 5 -0.54 -9.13 -8.34
CA THR A 5 -1.57 -8.15 -8.64
C THR A 5 -2.93 -8.59 -8.10
N LYS A 6 -3.26 -9.89 -8.19
CA LYS A 6 -4.50 -10.43 -7.61
C LYS A 6 -4.54 -10.31 -6.09
N ARG A 7 -3.43 -10.55 -5.40
CA ARG A 7 -3.33 -10.38 -3.94
C ARG A 7 -3.55 -8.93 -3.53
N ILE A 8 -2.90 -7.98 -4.22
CA ILE A 8 -3.04 -6.55 -3.97
C ILE A 8 -4.49 -6.10 -4.16
N VAL A 9 -5.10 -6.50 -5.28
CA VAL A 9 -6.51 -6.20 -5.55
C VAL A 9 -7.42 -6.80 -4.48
N CYS A 10 -7.23 -8.06 -4.12
CA CYS A 10 -8.06 -8.71 -3.10
C CYS A 10 -7.98 -7.99 -1.74
N ALA A 11 -6.77 -7.62 -1.29
CA ALA A 11 -6.59 -6.89 -0.04
C ALA A 11 -7.17 -5.48 -0.08
N HIS A 12 -7.09 -4.81 -1.23
CA HIS A 12 -7.72 -3.51 -1.46
C HIS A 12 -9.26 -3.59 -1.37
N GLU A 13 -9.90 -4.58 -2.01
CA GLU A 13 -11.34 -4.80 -1.92
C GLU A 13 -11.80 -5.14 -0.50
N ILE A 14 -10.98 -5.86 0.27
CA ILE A 14 -11.23 -6.07 1.71
C ILE A 14 -11.24 -4.72 2.44
N GLY A 15 -10.32 -3.81 2.13
CA GLY A 15 -10.32 -2.45 2.65
C GLY A 15 -11.64 -1.71 2.39
N HIS A 16 -12.12 -1.76 1.15
CA HIS A 16 -13.43 -1.19 0.79
C HIS A 16 -14.59 -1.84 1.52
N ASP A 17 -14.62 -3.17 1.64
CA ASP A 17 -15.66 -3.87 2.41
C ASP A 17 -15.65 -3.48 3.89
N ARG A 18 -14.48 -3.22 4.49
CA ARG A 18 -14.38 -2.87 5.91
C ARG A 18 -14.65 -1.40 6.22
N LEU A 19 -14.25 -0.49 5.36
CA LEU A 19 -14.35 0.95 5.61
C LEU A 19 -15.48 1.64 4.84
N HIS A 20 -15.89 1.08 3.70
CA HIS A 20 -16.73 1.75 2.69
C HIS A 20 -17.90 0.89 2.19
N ARG A 21 -18.31 -0.14 2.94
CA ARG A 21 -19.40 -1.08 2.57
C ARG A 21 -20.66 -0.39 2.05
N ASP A 22 -21.04 0.74 2.61
CA ASP A 22 -22.25 1.46 2.21
C ASP A 22 -22.10 2.26 0.91
N ILE A 23 -20.87 2.61 0.52
CA ILE A 23 -20.56 3.28 -0.75
C ILE A 23 -20.58 2.24 -1.89
N VAL A 24 -20.10 1.03 -1.62
CA VAL A 24 -20.09 -0.10 -2.58
C VAL A 24 -21.52 -0.53 -2.96
N LYS A 25 -22.50 -0.39 -2.06
CA LYS A 25 -23.92 -0.75 -2.31
C LYS A 25 -24.60 0.06 -3.41
N PHE A 26 -24.11 1.26 -3.74
CA PHE A 26 -24.76 2.17 -4.68
C PHE A 26 -24.22 2.11 -6.13
N GLY A 27 -23.50 1.05 -6.48
CA GLY A 27 -23.33 0.68 -7.90
C GLY A 27 -22.03 1.14 -8.56
N ALA A 28 -20.93 1.22 -7.83
CA ALA A 28 -19.61 1.27 -8.46
C ALA A 28 -18.66 0.34 -7.72
N MET A 29 -18.51 -0.90 -8.20
CA MET A 29 -17.16 -1.47 -8.27
C MET A 29 -16.40 -0.53 -9.22
N LYS A 30 -15.93 0.58 -8.68
CA LYS A 30 -15.13 1.55 -9.41
C LYS A 30 -13.89 0.77 -9.80
N GLU A 31 -13.68 0.58 -11.11
CA GLU A 31 -12.55 -0.16 -11.64
C GLU A 31 -11.28 0.19 -10.87
N PHE A 32 -10.62 -0.84 -10.34
CA PHE A 32 -9.38 -0.87 -9.56
C PHE A 32 -8.51 0.39 -9.71
N THR A 33 -8.88 1.49 -9.06
CA THR A 33 -8.04 2.68 -9.08
C THR A 33 -7.07 2.56 -7.93
N LEU A 34 -6.26 1.49 -8.00
CA LEU A 34 -5.17 1.26 -7.07
C LEU A 34 -4.35 2.54 -7.03
N TYR A 35 -4.11 3.01 -5.81
CA TYR A 35 -3.26 4.16 -5.54
C TYR A 35 -3.79 5.52 -6.02
N ASP A 36 -5.10 5.67 -6.21
CA ASP A 36 -5.70 7.01 -6.24
C ASP A 36 -5.58 7.68 -4.86
N MET A 37 -4.63 8.60 -4.75
CA MET A 37 -4.33 9.34 -3.53
C MET A 37 -5.26 10.55 -3.31
N LYS A 38 -6.13 10.87 -4.27
CA LYS A 38 -7.07 12.00 -4.20
C LYS A 38 -8.44 11.58 -3.69
N SER A 39 -8.83 10.35 -4.00
CA SER A 39 -10.06 9.75 -3.49
C SER A 39 -9.84 9.19 -2.09
N LYS A 40 -10.51 9.77 -1.09
CA LYS A 40 -10.40 9.31 0.30
C LYS A 40 -10.69 7.81 0.47
N PRO A 41 -11.78 7.25 -0.10
CA PRO A 41 -12.03 5.80 0.00
C PRO A 41 -10.93 4.93 -0.61
N GLU A 42 -10.37 5.33 -1.75
CA GLU A 42 -9.30 4.57 -2.40
C GLU A 42 -8.01 4.66 -1.58
N TYR A 43 -7.66 5.86 -1.10
CA TYR A 43 -6.51 6.05 -0.21
C TYR A 43 -6.62 5.17 1.05
N GLU A 44 -7.77 5.20 1.74
CA GLU A 44 -8.01 4.41 2.95
C GLU A 44 -7.97 2.89 2.64
N ALA A 45 -8.54 2.44 1.52
CA ALA A 45 -8.46 1.06 1.07
C ALA A 45 -7.02 0.63 0.73
N ASN A 46 -6.21 1.49 0.12
CA ASN A 46 -4.79 1.22 -0.16
C ASN A 46 -3.95 1.13 1.12
N ILE A 47 -4.25 1.95 2.14
CA ILE A 47 -3.61 1.82 3.47
C ILE A 47 -3.94 0.44 4.06
N VAL A 48 -5.22 0.06 4.10
CA VAL A 48 -5.61 -1.28 4.60
C VAL A 48 -4.94 -2.40 3.81
N CYS A 49 -4.87 -2.28 2.48
CA CYS A 49 -4.14 -3.23 1.64
C CYS A 49 -2.68 -3.37 2.07
N SER A 50 -2.01 -2.25 2.32
CA SER A 50 -0.61 -2.25 2.78
C SER A 50 -0.44 -2.84 4.18
N GLU A 51 -1.41 -2.65 5.08
CA GLU A 51 -1.43 -3.25 6.42
C GLU A 51 -1.68 -4.78 6.39
N ILE A 52 -2.46 -5.26 5.41
CA ILE A 52 -2.74 -6.69 5.25
C ILE A 52 -1.55 -7.43 4.63
N LEU A 53 -0.90 -6.83 3.63
CA LEU A 53 0.10 -7.51 2.82
C LEU A 53 1.54 -7.31 3.29
N LEU A 54 1.82 -6.23 4.01
CA LEU A 54 3.17 -5.90 4.46
C LEU A 54 3.23 -5.92 5.98
N ASP A 55 3.89 -6.95 6.51
CA ASP A 55 4.24 -6.98 7.93
C ASP A 55 5.12 -5.76 8.26
N THR A 56 4.71 -5.03 9.29
CA THR A 56 5.36 -3.77 9.63
C THR A 56 6.74 -4.00 10.21
N ASP A 57 6.91 -5.02 11.05
CA ASP A 57 8.18 -5.28 11.72
C ASP A 57 9.21 -5.78 10.71
N GLU A 58 8.82 -6.69 9.81
CA GLU A 58 9.66 -7.15 8.70
C GLU A 58 10.08 -5.99 7.78
N LEU A 59 9.13 -5.11 7.41
CA LEU A 59 9.43 -3.93 6.60
C LEU A 59 10.43 -3.01 7.30
N LEU A 60 10.26 -2.75 8.60
CA LEU A 60 11.15 -1.88 9.36
C LEU A 60 12.54 -2.50 9.52
N GLU A 61 12.63 -3.82 9.73
CA GLU A 61 13.90 -4.56 9.76
C GLU A 61 14.65 -4.40 8.43
N HIS A 62 13.96 -4.56 7.30
CA HIS A 62 14.55 -4.33 5.99
C HIS A 62 15.06 -2.90 5.77
N ILE A 63 14.33 -1.91 6.28
CA ILE A 63 14.70 -0.48 6.15
C ILE A 63 15.88 -0.10 7.04
N TYR A 64 15.87 -0.52 8.31
CA TYR A 64 16.82 -0.04 9.31
C TYR A 64 18.05 -0.90 9.43
N GLU A 65 17.88 -2.23 9.42
CA GLU A 65 18.97 -3.17 9.66
C GLU A 65 19.63 -3.58 8.35
N ASN A 66 18.82 -3.99 7.38
CA ASN A 66 19.33 -4.51 6.11
C ASN A 66 19.66 -3.41 5.09
N HIS A 67 19.19 -2.18 5.31
CA HIS A 67 19.42 -1.02 4.45
C HIS A 67 18.95 -1.22 3.00
N TYR A 68 17.89 -1.99 2.80
CA TYR A 68 17.35 -2.28 1.47
C TYR A 68 16.61 -1.08 0.87
N THR A 69 16.69 -0.98 -0.45
CA THR A 69 15.89 -0.06 -1.26
C THR A 69 14.44 -0.51 -1.34
N ALA A 70 13.52 0.40 -1.70
CA ALA A 70 12.11 0.05 -1.90
C ALA A 70 11.91 -1.05 -2.97
N GLU A 71 12.75 -1.07 -4.01
CA GLU A 71 12.73 -2.12 -5.04
C GLU A 71 13.14 -3.49 -4.51
N GLU A 72 14.16 -3.55 -3.66
CA GLU A 72 14.60 -4.80 -3.04
C GLU A 72 13.56 -5.32 -2.07
N ILE A 73 13.01 -4.43 -1.24
CA ILE A 73 11.92 -4.76 -0.30
C ILE A 73 10.71 -5.30 -1.05
N ALA A 74 10.29 -4.65 -2.14
CA ALA A 74 9.17 -5.09 -2.96
C ALA A 74 9.37 -6.52 -3.49
N LYS A 75 10.58 -6.84 -3.96
CA LYS A 75 10.93 -8.20 -4.43
C LYS A 75 10.91 -9.23 -3.31
N ILE A 76 11.46 -8.90 -2.14
CA ILE A 76 11.56 -9.80 -0.98
C ILE A 76 10.17 -10.07 -0.40
N MET A 77 9.35 -9.02 -0.27
CA MET A 77 7.99 -9.11 0.28
C MET A 77 6.96 -9.55 -0.78
N HIS A 78 7.40 -9.87 -2.01
CA HIS A 78 6.56 -10.30 -3.13
C HIS A 78 5.36 -9.36 -3.35
N THR A 79 5.65 -8.07 -3.49
CA THR A 79 4.67 -6.99 -3.64
C THR A 79 5.15 -5.91 -4.61
N ASP A 80 4.24 -4.98 -4.91
CA ASP A 80 4.52 -3.86 -5.79
C ASP A 80 5.29 -2.77 -5.02
N ILE A 81 6.29 -2.19 -5.68
CA ILE A 81 7.12 -1.11 -5.12
C ILE A 81 6.29 0.05 -4.59
N ASN A 82 5.15 0.33 -5.23
CA ASN A 82 4.36 1.46 -4.82
C ASN A 82 3.53 1.19 -3.57
N LEU A 83 3.17 -0.08 -3.29
CA LEU A 83 2.58 -0.46 -2.01
C LEU A 83 3.59 -0.29 -0.87
N VAL A 84 4.86 -0.63 -1.11
CA VAL A 84 5.95 -0.37 -0.16
C VAL A 84 6.10 1.14 0.08
N ALA A 85 6.17 1.94 -0.98
CA ALA A 85 6.29 3.39 -0.87
C ALA A 85 5.12 4.02 -0.09
N LEU A 86 3.88 3.55 -0.35
CA LEU A 86 2.69 3.96 0.37
C LEU A 86 2.80 3.65 1.88
N LYS A 87 3.16 2.41 2.22
CA LYS A 87 3.32 1.97 3.62
C LYS A 87 4.39 2.80 4.33
N VAL A 88 5.54 3.02 3.70
CA VAL A 88 6.62 3.86 4.24
C VAL A 88 6.15 5.30 4.48
N ALA A 89 5.40 5.88 3.54
CA ALA A 89 4.83 7.21 3.69
C ALA A 89 3.80 7.27 4.84
N HIS A 90 2.96 6.24 4.99
CA HIS A 90 2.00 6.11 6.08
C HIS A 90 2.68 6.00 7.45
N LEU A 91 3.65 5.09 7.59
CA LEU A 91 4.43 4.93 8.81
C LEU A 91 5.15 6.23 9.19
N SER A 92 5.70 6.94 8.20
CA SER A 92 6.31 8.26 8.43
C SER A 92 5.31 9.27 8.96
N SER A 93 4.07 9.28 8.46
CA SER A 93 3.04 10.25 8.87
C SER A 93 2.52 9.99 10.30
N ILE A 94 2.56 8.75 10.77
CA ILE A 94 2.16 8.37 12.13
C ILE A 94 3.31 8.40 13.15
N GLY A 95 4.51 8.84 12.74
CA GLY A 95 5.61 9.18 13.64
C GLY A 95 6.85 8.29 13.59
N TYR A 96 6.92 7.32 12.66
CA TYR A 96 8.15 6.54 12.46
C TYR A 96 9.23 7.41 11.80
N LYS A 97 10.46 7.36 12.32
CA LYS A 97 11.61 8.11 11.80
C LYS A 97 12.26 7.36 10.64
N LEU A 98 11.62 7.33 9.48
CA LEU A 98 12.10 6.61 8.31
C LEU A 98 13.07 7.46 7.50
N ARG A 99 14.14 6.85 6.95
CA ARG A 99 14.97 7.52 5.94
C ARG A 99 14.11 7.74 4.69
N LYS A 100 14.28 8.87 3.99
CA LYS A 100 13.63 9.07 2.68
C LYS A 100 14.12 7.97 1.74
N GLN A 101 13.26 6.99 1.46
CA GLN A 101 13.54 6.00 0.42
C GLN A 101 13.29 6.64 -0.94
N GLU A 102 14.18 6.37 -1.89
CA GLU A 102 13.98 6.80 -3.27
C GLU A 102 12.85 5.95 -3.88
N PHE A 103 11.72 6.60 -4.15
CA PHE A 103 10.63 6.08 -4.97
C PHE A 103 10.20 7.17 -5.93
N ARG A 104 9.54 6.80 -7.04
CA ARG A 104 9.06 7.81 -7.98
C ARG A 104 7.97 8.65 -7.32
N SER A 105 8.32 9.90 -6.98
CA SER A 105 7.45 10.81 -6.20
C SER A 105 6.17 11.23 -6.93
N ASP A 106 6.09 10.99 -8.24
CA ASP A 106 4.91 11.25 -9.07
C ASP A 106 3.77 10.28 -8.79
N PHE A 107 4.05 9.12 -8.19
CA PHE A 107 3.04 8.14 -7.85
C PHE A 107 2.13 8.56 -6.68
N LEU A 108 2.65 9.31 -5.69
CA LEU A 108 1.88 9.74 -4.52
C LEU A 108 1.09 11.06 -4.73
N LYS A 109 0.98 11.55 -5.98
CA LYS A 109 0.42 12.88 -6.30
C LYS A 109 -1.07 12.89 -6.70
#